data_AF-A0A443HPY2-F1
#
_entry.id   AF-A0A443HPY2-F1
#
_cell.length_a   1.000
_cell.length_b   1.000
_cell.length_c   1.000
_cell.angle_alpha   90.00
_cell.angle_beta   90.00
_cell.angle_gamma   90.00
#
_symmetry.space_group_name_H-M   'P 1'
#
loop_
_entity.id
_entity.type
_entity.pdbx_description
1 polymer ?
#
loop_
_entity_poly.entity_id
_entity_poly.type
_entity_poly.pdbx_seq_one_letter_code
_entity_poly.pdbx_strand_id
1 'polypeptide(L)'
;MEVPPLFDSLVRVLRCSQYSCTARSSLRYDRREPRRILGPFIIMEYIDNAVNLIDVLEKPGLSPDDRAVLDPNISKETLEWTYSQMADIMLQLSKHSFAQIGCIAKAKEDDDFDDQWIVKHRPLTFNMNELVQLGNFPPHLLPQHAFQTSSSYYQALAEMHMNHLSTQRNDAIESAGDCRRKYIARCLFRKLAREHRLCRQDSGSFRLFCDDFRPGNVLANAELHVVGAVDWEFSYAAPVGFAYSPPFWLLLELPEFWPEGLQDWAQHYEKRLETFLGVLKQREDVAINRGILTEEHRLSNHMRESWESGDFWVNYAARKSWAFDMVYWAKIDKRFFGDGDLEDRLQLLTEEERDHMDGFIWRKLAEKKERTLTDWSDIEATRIATGRT
;
A
#
# COMPACT_ATOMS: atom_id res chain seq x y z
N MET A 1 12.64 -12.92 -25.25
CA MET A 1 11.30 -13.47 -24.99
C MET A 1 10.51 -12.36 -24.33
N GLU A 2 9.34 -12.01 -24.85
CA GLU A 2 8.47 -10.97 -24.24
C GLU A 2 7.65 -11.61 -23.13
N VAL A 3 7.54 -10.93 -21.98
CA VAL A 3 6.60 -11.33 -20.91
C VAL A 3 5.19 -11.32 -21.51
N PRO A 4 4.37 -12.37 -21.29
CA PRO A 4 3.01 -12.41 -21.82
C PRO A 4 2.23 -11.14 -21.44
N PRO A 5 1.27 -10.68 -22.27
CA PRO A 5 0.41 -9.55 -21.91
C PRO A 5 -0.40 -9.91 -20.65
N LEU A 6 0.01 -9.35 -19.51
CA LEU A 6 -0.61 -9.65 -18.21
C LEU A 6 -1.88 -8.85 -17.98
N PHE A 7 -2.15 -7.84 -18.81
CA PHE A 7 -3.39 -7.08 -18.73
C PHE A 7 -4.62 -7.97 -18.92
N ASP A 8 -4.57 -8.96 -19.82
CA ASP A 8 -5.69 -9.90 -20.00
C ASP A 8 -5.91 -10.79 -18.77
N SER A 9 -4.83 -11.14 -18.06
CA SER A 9 -4.91 -11.88 -16.79
C SER A 9 -5.48 -11.00 -15.68
N LEU A 10 -5.03 -9.75 -15.57
CA LEU A 10 -5.57 -8.74 -14.65
C LEU A 10 -7.06 -8.47 -14.91
N VAL A 11 -7.45 -8.35 -16.19
CA VAL A 11 -8.84 -8.15 -16.64
C VAL A 11 -9.74 -9.31 -16.21
N ARG A 12 -9.25 -10.55 -16.28
CA ARG A 12 -10.00 -11.73 -15.79
C ARG A 12 -10.15 -11.73 -14.26
N VAL A 13 -9.13 -11.31 -13.52
CA VAL A 13 -9.19 -11.21 -12.05
C VAL A 13 -10.13 -10.09 -11.58
N LEU A 14 -10.13 -8.93 -12.24
CA LEU A 14 -10.99 -7.80 -11.89
C LEU A 14 -12.49 -8.08 -12.07
N ARG A 15 -12.88 -9.00 -12.98
CA ARG A 15 -14.28 -9.49 -13.08
C ARG A 15 -14.71 -10.27 -11.82
N CYS A 16 -13.80 -10.97 -11.14
CA CYS A 16 -14.13 -11.75 -9.92
C CYS A 16 -14.19 -10.88 -8.65
N SER A 17 -13.32 -9.88 -8.51
CA SER A 17 -13.33 -9.01 -7.32
C SER A 17 -14.63 -8.18 -7.20
N GLN A 18 -15.31 -7.91 -8.32
CA GLN A 18 -16.65 -7.30 -8.32
C GLN A 18 -17.73 -8.14 -7.62
N TYR A 19 -17.63 -9.48 -7.61
CA TYR A 19 -18.59 -10.35 -6.91
C TYR A 19 -18.34 -10.37 -5.39
N SER A 20 -17.11 -10.08 -4.95
CA SER A 20 -16.82 -9.82 -3.53
C SER A 20 -17.48 -8.53 -3.03
N CYS A 21 -17.69 -7.55 -3.93
CA CYS A 21 -18.23 -6.22 -3.60
C CYS A 21 -19.73 -6.20 -3.22
N THR A 22 -20.50 -7.27 -3.45
CA THR A 22 -21.91 -7.38 -2.99
C THR A 22 -22.07 -8.28 -1.77
N ALA A 23 -21.06 -9.09 -1.44
CA ALA A 23 -21.07 -9.85 -0.21
C ALA A 23 -20.80 -8.90 0.95
N ARG A 24 -21.74 -8.79 1.89
CA ARG A 24 -21.44 -8.36 3.27
C ARG A 24 -20.44 -9.36 3.86
N SER A 25 -19.16 -9.28 3.48
CA SER A 25 -18.08 -10.04 4.12
C SER A 25 -17.62 -9.28 5.37
N SER A 26 -18.58 -9.03 6.27
CA SER A 26 -18.23 -8.97 7.68
C SER A 26 -17.75 -10.37 8.05
N LEU A 27 -16.44 -10.56 8.16
CA LEU A 27 -15.84 -11.70 8.87
C LEU A 27 -16.24 -11.61 10.33
N ARG A 28 -17.51 -11.90 10.64
CA ARG A 28 -17.89 -12.38 11.96
C ARG A 28 -17.47 -13.83 11.99
N TYR A 29 -16.45 -14.14 12.78
CA TYR A 29 -16.25 -15.50 13.29
C TYR A 29 -17.41 -15.81 14.25
N ASP A 30 -18.62 -15.98 13.72
CA ASP A 30 -19.75 -16.44 14.49
C ASP A 30 -19.53 -17.94 14.77
N ARG A 31 -19.22 -18.26 16.03
CA ARG A 31 -19.04 -19.64 16.51
C ARG A 31 -20.36 -20.44 16.51
N ARG A 32 -21.42 -19.95 15.88
CA ARG A 32 -22.74 -20.58 15.86
C ARG A 32 -23.30 -20.74 14.45
N GLU A 33 -22.56 -21.37 13.54
CA GLU A 33 -23.12 -22.30 12.52
C GLU A 33 -22.01 -22.89 11.62
N PRO A 34 -21.94 -24.22 11.41
CA PRO A 34 -20.91 -24.86 10.59
C PRO A 34 -21.29 -24.91 9.10
N ARG A 35 -21.80 -23.81 8.53
CA ARG A 35 -21.80 -23.65 7.07
C ARG A 35 -20.53 -22.90 6.72
N ARG A 36 -19.51 -23.64 6.30
CA ARG A 36 -18.28 -23.12 5.70
C ARG A 36 -18.66 -22.35 4.42
N ILE A 37 -19.08 -21.11 4.57
CA ILE A 37 -19.14 -20.17 3.46
C ILE A 37 -17.67 -19.90 3.15
N LEU A 38 -17.18 -20.46 2.04
CA LEU A 38 -15.91 -20.05 1.48
C LEU A 38 -15.97 -18.52 1.36
N GLY A 39 -14.99 -17.81 1.89
CA GLY A 39 -14.86 -16.37 1.66
C GLY A 39 -14.79 -16.08 0.16
N PRO A 40 -14.79 -14.81 -0.25
CA PRO A 40 -14.58 -14.46 -1.65
C PRO A 40 -13.33 -15.14 -2.19
N PHE A 41 -13.42 -15.72 -3.39
CA PHE A 41 -12.32 -16.40 -4.06
C PHE A 41 -12.30 -16.03 -5.54
N ILE A 42 -11.12 -16.10 -6.15
CA ILE A 42 -10.93 -15.93 -7.59
C ILE A 42 -10.69 -17.31 -8.19
N ILE A 43 -11.52 -17.70 -9.16
CA ILE A 43 -11.23 -18.87 -10.00
C ILE A 43 -10.51 -18.36 -11.24
N MET A 44 -9.33 -18.91 -11.50
CA MET A 44 -8.56 -18.62 -12.69
C MET A 44 -7.99 -19.89 -13.30
N GLU A 45 -7.54 -19.78 -14.55
CA GLU A 45 -6.82 -20.87 -15.21
C GLU A 45 -5.55 -21.20 -14.43
N TYR A 46 -5.26 -22.49 -14.30
CA TYR A 46 -4.01 -22.95 -13.71
C TYR A 46 -2.85 -22.53 -14.61
N ILE A 47 -1.87 -21.84 -14.04
CA ILE A 47 -0.66 -21.41 -14.74
C ILE A 47 0.42 -22.43 -14.39
N ASP A 48 0.87 -23.21 -15.38
CA ASP A 48 1.95 -24.17 -15.18
C ASP A 48 3.26 -23.44 -14.86
N ASN A 49 3.82 -23.67 -13.68
CA ASN A 49 5.00 -22.99 -13.17
C ASN A 49 5.87 -23.93 -12.33
N ALA A 50 7.17 -23.61 -12.22
CA ALA A 50 8.12 -24.37 -11.41
C ALA A 50 8.33 -23.72 -10.03
N VAL A 51 8.41 -22.39 -9.98
CA VAL A 51 8.68 -21.59 -8.78
C VAL A 51 7.91 -20.26 -8.84
N ASN A 52 7.88 -19.51 -7.74
CA ASN A 52 7.59 -18.08 -7.78
C ASN A 52 8.92 -17.28 -7.70
N LEU A 53 8.89 -15.97 -7.92
CA LEU A 53 10.11 -15.15 -7.88
C LEU A 53 10.59 -14.82 -6.46
N ILE A 54 9.79 -15.01 -5.40
CA ILE A 54 10.31 -14.89 -4.03
C ILE A 54 11.30 -16.03 -3.74
N ASP A 55 10.99 -17.26 -4.16
CA ASP A 55 11.83 -18.44 -3.94
C ASP A 55 13.21 -18.31 -4.60
N VAL A 56 13.28 -17.55 -5.71
CA VAL A 56 14.52 -17.28 -6.46
C VAL A 56 15.40 -16.23 -5.76
N LEU A 57 14.77 -15.25 -5.12
CA LEU A 57 15.44 -14.11 -4.50
C LEU A 57 15.79 -14.35 -3.03
N GLU A 58 15.05 -15.24 -2.37
CA GLU A 58 15.14 -15.47 -0.94
C GLU A 58 16.45 -16.16 -0.53
N LYS A 59 16.93 -15.78 0.65
CA LYS A 59 18.05 -16.45 1.31
C LYS A 59 17.78 -17.95 1.49
N PRO A 60 18.64 -18.84 0.99
CA PRO A 60 18.46 -20.28 1.19
C PRO A 60 18.46 -20.70 2.67
N GLY A 61 17.66 -21.72 2.98
CA GLY A 61 17.67 -22.39 4.29
C GLY A 61 16.81 -21.73 5.36
N LEU A 62 15.91 -20.82 4.98
CA LEU A 62 14.88 -20.28 5.87
C LEU A 62 13.79 -21.33 6.16
N SER A 63 13.28 -21.31 7.38
CA SER A 63 12.07 -22.02 7.78
C SER A 63 10.84 -21.41 7.11
N PRO A 64 9.75 -22.18 6.87
CA PRO A 64 8.46 -21.59 6.45
C PRO A 64 7.91 -20.52 7.40
N ASP A 65 8.33 -20.52 8.67
CA ASP A 65 7.94 -19.52 9.67
C ASP A 65 8.88 -18.29 9.70
N ASP A 66 10.03 -18.36 9.02
CA ASP A 66 10.97 -17.25 8.94
C ASP A 66 10.47 -16.21 7.94
N ARG A 67 10.83 -14.95 8.18
CA ARG A 67 10.50 -13.87 7.25
C ARG A 67 11.45 -13.89 6.06
N ALA A 68 10.89 -13.73 4.88
CA ALA A 68 11.66 -13.69 3.64
C ALA A 68 12.62 -12.50 3.63
N VAL A 69 13.89 -12.78 3.36
CA VAL A 69 14.93 -11.75 3.17
C VAL A 69 15.74 -12.08 1.92
N LEU A 70 16.09 -11.04 1.15
CA LEU A 70 16.91 -11.19 -0.04
C LEU A 70 18.23 -11.90 0.29
N ASP A 71 18.61 -12.91 -0.51
CA ASP A 71 19.90 -13.58 -0.37
C ASP A 71 21.05 -12.56 -0.54
N PRO A 72 21.87 -12.32 0.51
CA PRO A 72 23.00 -11.41 0.39
C PRO A 72 24.04 -11.89 -0.64
N ASN A 73 24.07 -13.19 -0.93
CA ASN A 73 25.01 -13.83 -1.86
C ASN A 73 24.40 -14.08 -3.26
N ILE A 74 23.19 -13.57 -3.54
CA ILE A 74 22.57 -13.73 -4.85
C ILE A 74 23.50 -13.24 -5.95
N SER A 75 23.63 -14.04 -7.01
CA SER A 75 24.44 -13.65 -8.16
C SER A 75 23.85 -12.38 -8.79
N LYS A 76 24.74 -11.50 -9.26
CA LYS A 76 24.32 -10.27 -9.94
C LYS A 76 23.44 -10.57 -11.15
N GLU A 77 23.79 -11.61 -11.91
CA GLU A 77 23.04 -12.04 -13.11
C GLU A 77 21.61 -12.48 -12.76
N THR A 78 21.44 -13.33 -11.74
CA THR A 78 20.12 -13.79 -11.28
C THR A 78 19.28 -12.63 -10.76
N LEU A 79 19.89 -11.71 -10.01
CA LEU A 79 19.20 -10.54 -9.47
C LEU A 79 18.73 -9.61 -10.60
N GLU A 80 19.61 -9.25 -11.53
CA GLU A 80 19.29 -8.38 -12.66
C GLU A 80 18.24 -9.03 -13.59
N TRP A 81 18.35 -10.33 -13.83
CA TRP A 81 17.37 -11.09 -14.61
C TRP A 81 15.98 -11.03 -13.97
N THR A 82 15.88 -11.34 -12.68
CA THR A 82 14.61 -11.34 -11.94
C THR A 82 14.01 -9.93 -11.89
N TYR A 83 14.83 -8.91 -11.62
CA TYR A 83 14.43 -7.51 -11.64
C TYR A 83 13.95 -7.06 -13.01
N SER A 84 14.54 -7.56 -14.10
CA SER A 84 14.15 -7.20 -15.46
C SER A 84 12.74 -7.65 -15.80
N GLN A 85 12.36 -8.85 -15.32
CA GLN A 85 11.03 -9.40 -15.54
C GLN A 85 10.00 -8.68 -14.67
N MET A 86 10.33 -8.37 -13.41
CA MET A 86 9.47 -7.53 -12.57
C MET A 86 9.26 -6.14 -13.18
N ALA A 87 10.33 -5.52 -13.70
CA ALA A 87 10.28 -4.22 -14.36
C ALA A 87 9.36 -4.25 -15.60
N ASP A 88 9.42 -5.30 -16.42
CA ASP A 88 8.52 -5.44 -17.58
C ASP A 88 7.04 -5.44 -17.16
N ILE A 89 6.69 -6.12 -16.06
CA ILE A 89 5.31 -6.14 -15.54
C ILE A 89 4.91 -4.76 -15.01
N MET A 90 5.79 -4.10 -14.24
CA MET A 90 5.53 -2.76 -13.70
C MET A 90 5.29 -1.73 -14.81
N LEU A 91 6.06 -1.82 -15.91
CA LEU A 91 5.89 -0.96 -17.08
C LEU A 91 4.57 -1.23 -17.82
N GLN A 92 4.11 -2.48 -17.87
CA GLN A 92 2.78 -2.80 -18.40
C GLN A 92 1.68 -2.17 -17.55
N LEU A 93 1.75 -2.31 -16.21
CA LEU A 93 0.76 -1.74 -15.29
C LEU A 93 0.72 -0.20 -15.38
N SER A 94 1.89 0.45 -15.32
CA SER A 94 1.98 1.91 -15.26
C SER A 94 1.52 2.61 -16.55
N LYS A 95 1.45 1.89 -17.68
CA LYS A 95 0.96 2.43 -18.95
C LYS A 95 -0.51 2.84 -18.88
N HIS A 96 -1.32 2.15 -18.07
CA HIS A 96 -2.75 2.42 -17.97
C HIS A 96 -3.02 3.66 -17.11
N SER A 97 -3.77 4.61 -17.68
CA SER A 97 -4.16 5.85 -17.04
C SER A 97 -5.67 5.97 -16.88
N PHE A 98 -6.09 6.57 -15.77
CA PHE A 98 -7.50 6.75 -15.41
C PHE A 98 -7.78 8.18 -14.98
N ALA A 99 -9.04 8.59 -15.14
CA ALA A 99 -9.50 9.94 -14.79
C ALA A 99 -9.74 10.14 -13.29
N GLN A 100 -9.88 9.05 -12.51
CA GLN A 100 -10.16 9.06 -11.08
C GLN A 100 -9.29 8.03 -10.36
N ILE A 101 -9.24 8.11 -9.03
CA ILE A 101 -8.65 7.10 -8.15
C ILE A 101 -9.77 6.18 -7.65
N GLY A 102 -9.60 4.87 -7.81
CA GLY A 102 -10.60 3.89 -7.41
C GLY A 102 -10.48 2.55 -8.14
N CYS A 103 -11.33 1.60 -7.76
CA CYS A 103 -11.37 0.31 -8.45
C CYS A 103 -11.95 0.46 -9.86
N ILE A 104 -11.31 -0.23 -10.80
CA ILE A 104 -11.64 -0.16 -12.22
C ILE A 104 -12.60 -1.29 -12.61
N ALA A 105 -13.42 -1.01 -13.61
CA ALA A 105 -14.39 -1.93 -14.18
C ALA A 105 -14.58 -1.58 -15.67
N LYS A 106 -15.10 -2.53 -16.46
CA LYS A 106 -15.54 -2.24 -17.82
C LYS A 106 -16.58 -1.13 -17.81
N ALA A 107 -16.51 -0.18 -18.73
CA ALA A 107 -17.49 0.88 -18.84
C ALA A 107 -18.89 0.27 -19.10
N LYS A 108 -18.97 -0.67 -20.05
CA LYS A 108 -20.15 -1.49 -20.32
C LYS A 108 -19.86 -2.95 -19.95
N GLU A 109 -20.48 -3.42 -18.87
CA GLU A 109 -20.25 -4.78 -18.36
C GLU A 109 -20.87 -5.86 -19.25
N ASP A 110 -21.96 -5.54 -19.93
CA ASP A 110 -22.71 -6.46 -20.81
C ASP A 110 -22.17 -6.50 -22.26
N ASP A 111 -21.16 -5.68 -22.58
CA ASP A 111 -20.56 -5.62 -23.92
C ASP A 111 -19.18 -6.29 -23.89
N ASP A 112 -19.13 -7.55 -24.32
CA ASP A 112 -17.88 -8.31 -24.33
C ASP A 112 -16.81 -7.71 -25.27
N PHE A 113 -17.22 -6.86 -26.22
CA PHE A 113 -16.31 -6.15 -27.14
C PHE A 113 -15.90 -4.76 -26.63
N ASP A 114 -16.42 -4.31 -25.48
CA ASP A 114 -15.96 -3.08 -24.85
C ASP A 114 -14.65 -3.32 -24.09
N ASP A 115 -13.58 -2.69 -24.58
CA ASP A 115 -12.26 -2.67 -23.97
C ASP A 115 -12.01 -1.38 -23.18
N GLN A 116 -13.04 -0.55 -22.97
CA GLN A 116 -12.92 0.65 -22.16
C GLN A 116 -13.03 0.32 -20.66
N TRP A 117 -11.97 0.63 -19.91
CA TRP A 117 -11.94 0.51 -18.46
C TRP A 117 -12.06 1.89 -17.81
N ILE A 118 -12.93 2.00 -16.82
CA ILE A 118 -13.16 3.22 -16.05
C ILE A 118 -13.18 2.91 -14.56
N VAL A 119 -12.97 3.92 -13.73
CA VAL A 119 -13.18 3.81 -12.29
C VAL A 119 -14.69 3.86 -12.01
N LYS A 120 -15.22 2.84 -11.33
CA LYS A 120 -16.64 2.79 -10.91
C LYS A 120 -16.82 2.81 -9.40
N HIS A 121 -15.81 2.40 -8.63
CA HIS A 121 -15.95 2.18 -7.20
C HIS A 121 -14.80 2.80 -6.41
N ARG A 122 -14.99 2.89 -5.08
CA ARG A 122 -13.93 3.28 -4.16
C ARG A 122 -12.66 2.42 -4.34
N PRO A 123 -11.48 2.93 -3.96
CA PRO A 123 -10.29 2.09 -3.84
C PRO A 123 -10.52 0.95 -2.84
N LEU A 124 -9.98 -0.23 -3.15
CA LEU A 124 -9.86 -1.36 -2.23
C LEU A 124 -8.38 -1.71 -2.10
N THR A 125 -7.79 -1.34 -0.97
CA THR A 125 -6.35 -1.51 -0.73
C THR A 125 -6.08 -2.66 0.22
N PHE A 126 -4.89 -3.25 0.11
CA PHE A 126 -4.43 -4.29 1.04
C PHE A 126 -4.50 -3.79 2.50
N ASN A 127 -4.05 -2.55 2.75
CA ASN A 127 -4.09 -1.94 4.08
C ASN A 127 -5.52 -1.73 4.61
N MET A 128 -6.51 -1.42 3.76
CA MET A 128 -7.90 -1.35 4.21
C MET A 128 -8.42 -2.72 4.65
N ASN A 129 -8.05 -3.78 3.93
CA ASN A 129 -8.39 -5.15 4.31
C ASN A 129 -7.74 -5.53 5.66
N GLU A 130 -6.44 -5.27 5.83
CA GLU A 130 -5.73 -5.53 7.09
C GLU A 130 -6.33 -4.75 8.26
N LEU A 131 -6.67 -3.47 8.07
CA LEU A 131 -7.31 -2.65 9.11
C LEU A 131 -8.60 -3.27 9.62
N VAL A 132 -9.45 -3.76 8.72
CA VAL A 132 -10.72 -4.40 9.10
C VAL A 132 -10.47 -5.75 9.76
N GLN A 133 -9.61 -6.59 9.17
CA GLN A 133 -9.39 -7.97 9.65
C GLN A 133 -8.60 -8.03 10.96
N LEU A 134 -7.55 -7.23 11.09
CA LEU A 134 -6.57 -7.29 12.18
C LEU A 134 -6.72 -6.12 13.15
N GLY A 135 -7.05 -4.93 12.65
CA GLY A 135 -7.16 -3.70 13.45
C GLY A 135 -8.51 -3.50 14.15
N ASN A 136 -9.49 -4.38 13.90
CA ASN A 136 -10.89 -4.19 14.29
C ASN A 136 -11.41 -2.80 13.83
N PHE A 137 -11.01 -2.36 12.63
CA PHE A 137 -11.39 -1.05 12.10
C PHE A 137 -12.85 -1.09 11.58
N PRO A 138 -13.70 -0.08 11.91
CA PRO A 138 -15.08 -0.05 11.44
C PRO A 138 -15.18 0.12 9.91
N PRO A 139 -15.78 -0.82 9.15
CA PRO A 139 -15.78 -0.76 7.68
C PRO A 139 -16.47 0.47 7.07
N HIS A 140 -17.45 1.07 7.75
CA HIS A 140 -18.13 2.28 7.28
C HIS A 140 -17.25 3.54 7.37
N LEU A 141 -16.17 3.52 8.16
CA LEU A 141 -15.19 4.62 8.24
C LEU A 141 -14.10 4.54 7.16
N LEU A 142 -14.05 3.45 6.38
CA LEU A 142 -13.19 3.39 5.20
C LEU A 142 -13.67 4.42 4.15
N PRO A 143 -12.82 4.85 3.21
CA PRO A 143 -13.27 5.57 2.03
C PRO A 143 -14.49 4.91 1.38
N GLN A 144 -15.50 5.68 0.98
CA GLN A 144 -16.76 5.15 0.44
C GLN A 144 -16.98 5.50 -1.05
N HIS A 145 -16.11 6.30 -1.65
CA HIS A 145 -16.23 6.75 -3.04
C HIS A 145 -14.87 6.78 -3.76
N ALA A 146 -14.91 6.89 -5.08
CA ALA A 146 -13.75 7.20 -5.91
C ALA A 146 -13.33 8.67 -5.73
N PHE A 147 -12.05 8.98 -5.96
CA PHE A 147 -11.50 10.32 -5.75
C PHE A 147 -11.15 10.98 -7.07
N GLN A 148 -11.39 12.29 -7.17
CA GLN A 148 -11.07 13.10 -8.35
C GLN A 148 -9.63 13.61 -8.35
N THR A 149 -9.01 13.69 -7.16
CA THR A 149 -7.68 14.29 -6.99
C THR A 149 -6.82 13.45 -6.05
N SER A 150 -5.50 13.51 -6.23
CA SER A 150 -4.54 12.91 -5.30
C SER A 150 -4.73 13.48 -3.88
N SER A 151 -4.84 14.81 -3.74
CA SER A 151 -4.96 15.47 -2.44
C SER A 151 -6.18 15.02 -1.64
N SER A 152 -7.35 14.89 -2.28
CA SER A 152 -8.56 14.39 -1.61
C SER A 152 -8.37 12.94 -1.13
N TYR A 153 -7.64 12.13 -1.90
CA TYR A 153 -7.30 10.77 -1.48
C TYR A 153 -6.28 10.73 -0.34
N TYR A 154 -5.21 11.54 -0.37
CA TYR A 154 -4.26 11.65 0.76
C TYR A 154 -4.92 12.19 2.04
N GLN A 155 -5.89 13.08 1.93
CA GLN A 155 -6.71 13.51 3.08
C GLN A 155 -7.51 12.33 3.65
N ALA A 156 -8.14 11.51 2.81
CA ALA A 156 -8.84 10.32 3.26
C ALA A 156 -7.90 9.30 3.93
N LEU A 157 -6.68 9.11 3.41
CA LEU A 157 -5.66 8.27 4.05
C LEU A 157 -5.21 8.84 5.41
N ALA A 158 -5.00 10.15 5.51
CA ALA A 158 -4.65 10.81 6.76
C ALA A 158 -5.75 10.68 7.82
N GLU A 159 -7.02 10.84 7.44
CA GLU A 159 -8.15 10.58 8.35
C GLU A 159 -8.24 9.10 8.74
N MET A 160 -7.98 8.18 7.81
CA MET A 160 -7.95 6.75 8.10
C MET A 160 -6.89 6.40 9.16
N HIS A 161 -5.69 7.00 9.13
CA HIS A 161 -4.68 6.81 10.18
C HIS A 161 -5.13 7.32 11.55
N MET A 162 -5.85 8.45 11.60
CA MET A 162 -6.41 8.99 12.83
C MET A 162 -7.52 8.10 13.37
N ASN A 163 -8.44 7.67 12.51
CA ASN A 163 -9.52 6.75 12.85
C ASN A 163 -8.97 5.40 13.32
N HIS A 164 -7.89 4.90 12.72
CA HIS A 164 -7.26 3.67 13.14
C HIS A 164 -6.76 3.76 14.59
N LEU A 165 -6.00 4.80 14.94
CA LEU A 165 -5.56 5.00 16.33
C LEU A 165 -6.73 5.19 17.29
N SER A 166 -7.77 5.91 16.86
CA SER A 166 -8.94 6.17 17.69
C SER A 166 -9.73 4.89 18.01
N THR A 167 -9.91 4.03 17.01
CA THR A 167 -10.76 2.84 17.09
C THR A 167 -10.01 1.61 17.59
N GLN A 168 -8.74 1.40 17.23
CA GLN A 168 -7.99 0.23 17.71
C GLN A 168 -7.79 0.31 19.22
N ARG A 169 -8.50 -0.52 20.00
CA ARG A 169 -8.43 -0.51 21.48
C ARG A 169 -7.17 -1.19 21.98
N ASN A 170 -6.98 -2.44 21.53
CA ASN A 170 -5.93 -3.31 22.01
C ASN A 170 -4.62 -3.06 21.28
N ASP A 171 -3.54 -2.99 22.06
CA ASP A 171 -2.17 -2.93 21.57
C ASP A 171 -1.89 -1.74 20.63
N ALA A 172 -2.74 -0.71 20.67
CA ALA A 172 -2.59 0.52 19.90
C ALA A 172 -1.55 1.48 20.51
N ILE A 173 -1.40 1.46 21.84
CA ILE A 173 -0.47 2.32 22.58
C ILE A 173 0.31 1.57 23.64
N GLU A 174 1.55 2.01 23.91
CA GLU A 174 2.41 1.47 24.96
C GLU A 174 2.28 2.24 26.28
N SER A 175 2.19 3.57 26.19
CA SER A 175 2.14 4.48 27.34
C SER A 175 1.39 5.77 26.97
N ALA A 176 1.20 6.66 27.95
CA ALA A 176 0.66 7.99 27.71
C ALA A 176 1.54 8.81 26.74
N GLY A 177 2.87 8.70 26.89
CA GLY A 177 3.84 9.38 26.03
C GLY A 177 3.83 8.83 24.60
N ASP A 178 3.71 7.51 24.44
CA ASP A 178 3.53 6.89 23.12
C ASP A 178 2.22 7.35 22.47
N CYS A 179 1.10 7.34 23.21
CA CYS A 179 -0.19 7.83 22.72
C CYS A 179 -0.11 9.29 22.26
N ARG A 180 0.52 10.17 23.05
CA ARG A 180 0.74 11.58 22.71
C ARG A 180 1.53 11.71 21.41
N ARG A 181 2.64 10.98 21.30
CA ARG A 181 3.48 10.97 20.09
C ARG A 181 2.69 10.52 18.86
N LYS A 182 1.96 9.41 18.96
CA LYS A 182 1.11 8.87 17.89
C LYS A 182 0.00 9.85 17.47
N TYR A 183 -0.64 10.51 18.43
CA TYR A 183 -1.68 11.50 18.18
C TYR A 183 -1.13 12.72 17.42
N ILE A 184 -0.04 13.31 17.90
CA ILE A 184 0.61 14.48 17.27
C ILE A 184 1.01 14.16 15.82
N ALA A 185 1.63 12.99 15.58
CA ALA A 185 2.01 12.57 14.24
C ALA A 185 0.82 12.56 13.26
N ARG A 186 -0.35 12.07 13.69
CA ARG A 186 -1.56 12.00 12.87
C ARG A 186 -2.20 13.38 12.65
N CYS A 187 -2.24 14.24 13.67
CA CYS A 187 -2.69 15.64 13.50
C CYS A 187 -1.83 16.39 12.49
N LEU A 188 -0.50 16.27 12.60
CA LEU A 188 0.43 16.92 11.69
C LEU A 188 0.40 16.33 10.28
N PHE A 189 0.23 15.02 10.13
CA PHE A 189 0.04 14.41 8.81
C PHE A 189 -1.28 14.86 8.16
N ARG A 190 -2.37 14.96 8.93
CA ARG A 190 -3.63 15.60 8.48
C ARG A 190 -3.43 17.06 8.09
N LYS A 191 -2.62 17.82 8.83
CA LYS A 191 -2.25 19.20 8.46
C LYS A 191 -1.56 19.25 7.11
N LEU A 192 -0.55 18.40 6.87
CA LEU A 192 0.13 18.32 5.56
C LEU A 192 -0.83 17.93 4.43
N ALA A 193 -1.76 17.01 4.68
CA ALA A 193 -2.77 16.61 3.70
C ALA A 193 -3.73 17.75 3.35
N ARG A 194 -4.22 18.49 4.36
CA ARG A 194 -5.08 19.69 4.18
C ARG A 194 -4.36 20.81 3.45
N GLU A 195 -3.04 20.94 3.64
CA GLU A 195 -2.20 21.93 2.96
C GLU A 195 -1.74 21.48 1.55
N HIS A 196 -2.19 20.32 1.06
CA HIS A 196 -1.80 19.76 -0.24
C HIS A 196 -0.28 19.52 -0.37
N ARG A 197 0.42 19.25 0.76
CA ARG A 197 1.88 19.09 0.80
C ARG A 197 2.36 17.64 0.66
N LEU A 198 1.43 16.69 0.58
CA LEU A 198 1.73 15.25 0.49
C LEU A 198 1.83 14.71 -0.94
N CYS A 199 1.43 15.50 -1.95
CA CYS A 199 1.48 15.09 -3.35
C CYS A 199 1.89 16.25 -4.26
N ARG A 200 2.66 15.95 -5.30
CA ARG A 200 3.13 16.95 -6.29
C ARG A 200 2.18 17.12 -7.47
N GLN A 201 1.46 16.05 -7.83
CA GLN A 201 0.54 16.00 -8.97
C GLN A 201 -0.86 15.68 -8.47
N ASP A 202 -1.73 16.69 -8.50
CA ASP A 202 -3.05 16.62 -7.88
C ASP A 202 -4.14 16.09 -8.81
N SER A 203 -4.05 16.39 -10.11
CA SER A 203 -5.04 16.03 -11.12
C SER A 203 -4.42 15.40 -12.36
N GLY A 204 -5.19 14.52 -13.00
CA GLY A 204 -4.85 13.92 -14.30
C GLY A 204 -3.90 12.72 -14.24
N SER A 205 -4.28 11.66 -14.96
CA SER A 205 -3.48 10.44 -15.22
C SER A 205 -3.14 9.57 -14.01
N PHE A 206 -4.15 9.11 -13.27
CA PHE A 206 -3.94 8.12 -12.20
C PHE A 206 -3.51 6.78 -12.80
N ARG A 207 -2.48 6.13 -12.22
CA ARG A 207 -1.92 4.90 -12.78
C ARG A 207 -2.53 3.68 -12.12
N LEU A 208 -2.65 2.59 -12.89
CA LEU A 208 -2.96 1.29 -12.31
C LEU A 208 -1.84 0.87 -11.37
N PHE A 209 -2.22 0.48 -10.16
CA PHE A 209 -1.29 0.12 -9.10
C PHE A 209 -1.88 -1.02 -8.28
N CYS A 210 -1.02 -1.91 -7.79
CA CYS A 210 -1.40 -2.99 -6.88
C CYS A 210 -0.52 -2.91 -5.63
N ASP A 211 -1.16 -2.78 -4.46
CA ASP A 211 -0.47 -2.64 -3.18
C ASP A 211 0.38 -3.86 -2.82
N ASP A 212 -0.02 -5.04 -3.29
CA ASP A 212 0.62 -6.32 -3.00
C ASP A 212 1.43 -6.85 -4.21
N PHE A 213 1.73 -6.02 -5.21
CA PHE A 213 2.58 -6.48 -6.31
C PHE A 213 4.03 -6.70 -5.86
N ARG A 214 4.39 -7.98 -5.66
CA ARG A 214 5.68 -8.43 -5.15
C ARG A 214 6.12 -9.76 -5.80
N PRO A 215 7.40 -10.15 -5.70
CA PRO A 215 7.93 -11.35 -6.34
C PRO A 215 7.19 -12.65 -6.00
N GLY A 216 6.64 -12.75 -4.78
CA GLY A 216 5.86 -13.92 -4.37
C GLY A 216 4.59 -14.15 -5.19
N ASN A 217 4.08 -13.11 -5.85
CA ASN A 217 2.87 -13.17 -6.66
C ASN A 217 3.21 -13.35 -8.16
N VAL A 218 4.47 -13.59 -8.51
CA VAL A 218 4.94 -13.75 -9.89
C VAL A 218 5.53 -15.15 -10.07
N LEU A 219 4.97 -15.88 -11.04
CA LEU A 219 5.26 -17.29 -11.31
C LEU A 219 6.26 -17.42 -12.45
N ALA A 220 7.20 -18.34 -12.32
CA ALA A 220 8.23 -18.62 -13.33
C ALA A 220 8.36 -20.11 -13.64
N ASN A 221 8.79 -20.41 -14.87
CA ASN A 221 9.13 -21.77 -15.30
C ASN A 221 10.52 -22.21 -14.78
N ALA A 222 10.93 -23.44 -15.14
CA ALA A 222 12.20 -24.01 -14.69
C ALA A 222 13.44 -23.23 -15.17
N GLU A 223 13.33 -22.52 -16.29
CA GLU A 223 14.35 -21.62 -16.83
C GLU A 223 14.27 -20.20 -16.25
N LEU A 224 13.47 -19.98 -15.19
CA LEU A 224 13.24 -18.70 -14.54
C LEU A 224 12.64 -17.62 -15.45
N HIS A 225 11.89 -18.01 -16.49
CA HIS A 225 11.08 -17.09 -17.28
C HIS A 225 9.70 -16.92 -16.64
N VAL A 226 9.25 -15.69 -16.49
CA VAL A 226 7.90 -15.38 -15.99
C VAL A 226 6.86 -15.92 -16.93
N VAL A 227 5.95 -16.72 -16.37
CA VAL A 227 4.81 -17.34 -17.07
C VAL A 227 3.47 -16.76 -16.63
N GLY A 228 3.43 -16.05 -15.49
CA GLY A 228 2.22 -15.43 -15.00
C GLY A 228 2.45 -14.59 -13.75
N ALA A 229 1.45 -13.79 -13.41
CA ALA A 229 1.38 -13.06 -12.15
C ALA A 229 -0.07 -13.11 -11.63
N VAL A 230 -0.20 -13.29 -10.32
CA VAL A 230 -1.46 -13.58 -9.61
C VAL A 230 -1.71 -12.53 -8.53
N ASP A 231 -2.76 -12.73 -7.71
CA ASP A 231 -3.10 -11.88 -6.56
C ASP A 231 -3.30 -10.40 -6.87
N TRP A 232 -4.08 -10.14 -7.94
CA TRP A 232 -4.42 -8.79 -8.38
C TRP A 232 -5.59 -8.13 -7.61
N GLU A 233 -6.07 -8.75 -6.54
CA GLU A 233 -7.32 -8.35 -5.85
C GLU A 233 -7.28 -6.93 -5.25
N PHE A 234 -6.09 -6.42 -4.95
CA PHE A 234 -5.86 -5.06 -4.45
C PHE A 234 -5.33 -4.10 -5.52
N SER A 235 -5.71 -4.32 -6.78
CA SER A 235 -5.38 -3.42 -7.90
C SER A 235 -6.42 -2.31 -8.07
N TYR A 236 -5.96 -1.07 -8.23
CA TYR A 236 -6.82 0.09 -8.41
C TYR A 236 -6.10 1.22 -9.16
N ALA A 237 -6.85 2.19 -9.68
CA ALA A 237 -6.27 3.43 -10.16
C ALA A 237 -5.83 4.29 -8.96
N ALA A 238 -4.55 4.64 -8.90
CA ALA A 238 -3.91 5.28 -7.75
C ALA A 238 -3.19 6.59 -8.13
N PRO A 239 -2.84 7.45 -7.15
CA PRO A 239 -1.94 8.57 -7.39
C PRO A 239 -0.66 8.12 -8.12
N VAL A 240 -0.25 8.87 -9.13
CA VAL A 240 1.01 8.67 -9.87
C VAL A 240 2.22 8.50 -8.96
N GLY A 241 2.24 9.22 -7.83
CA GLY A 241 3.31 9.13 -6.83
C GLY A 241 3.54 7.71 -6.31
N PHE A 242 2.51 6.87 -6.29
CA PHE A 242 2.63 5.47 -5.86
C PHE A 242 3.35 4.63 -6.91
N ALA A 243 3.00 4.77 -8.18
CA ALA A 243 3.71 4.12 -9.29
C ALA A 243 5.14 4.67 -9.49
N TYR A 244 5.35 5.94 -9.13
CA TYR A 244 6.65 6.61 -9.15
C TYR A 244 7.50 6.33 -7.91
N SER A 245 6.99 5.59 -6.93
CA SER A 245 7.79 5.14 -5.80
C SER A 245 8.51 3.84 -6.16
N PRO A 246 9.79 3.66 -5.80
CA PRO A 246 10.45 2.39 -6.02
C PRO A 246 9.77 1.24 -5.24
N PRO A 247 9.90 -0.01 -5.72
CA PRO A 247 9.21 -1.15 -5.13
C PRO A 247 9.71 -1.48 -3.71
N PHE A 248 8.82 -1.55 -2.73
CA PHE A 248 9.18 -1.80 -1.33
C PHE A 248 9.87 -3.16 -1.08
N TRP A 249 9.74 -4.12 -2.01
CA TRP A 249 10.14 -5.52 -1.85
C TRP A 249 11.58 -5.82 -2.28
N LEU A 250 12.42 -4.83 -2.62
CA LEU A 250 13.80 -5.10 -3.08
C LEU A 250 14.68 -5.86 -2.06
N LEU A 251 14.33 -5.83 -0.77
CA LEU A 251 14.98 -6.64 0.27
C LEU A 251 14.13 -7.84 0.74
N LEU A 252 12.96 -8.05 0.12
CA LEU A 252 11.88 -8.97 0.49
C LEU A 252 11.23 -8.69 1.86
N GLU A 253 12.02 -8.32 2.87
CA GLU A 253 11.59 -7.91 4.19
C GLU A 253 11.22 -6.42 4.25
N LEU A 254 10.19 -6.11 5.03
CA LEU A 254 9.70 -4.74 5.20
C LEU A 254 10.53 -3.95 6.22
N PRO A 255 10.65 -2.62 6.06
CA PRO A 255 11.44 -1.78 6.95
C PRO A 255 11.02 -1.84 8.42
N GLU A 256 9.73 -2.00 8.72
CA GLU A 256 9.21 -2.12 10.10
C GLU A 256 9.56 -3.43 10.81
N PHE A 257 10.05 -4.42 10.06
CA PHE A 257 10.43 -5.73 10.58
C PHE A 257 11.94 -6.00 10.46
N TRP A 258 12.70 -5.04 9.96
CA TRP A 258 14.15 -5.14 9.83
C TRP A 258 14.83 -5.08 11.21
N PRO A 259 15.57 -6.12 11.64
CA PRO A 259 16.10 -6.21 13.01
C PRO A 259 17.05 -5.06 13.39
N GLU A 260 17.87 -4.60 12.45
CA GLU A 260 18.84 -3.51 12.63
C GLU A 260 18.20 -2.11 12.52
N GLY A 261 16.90 -2.06 12.22
CA GLY A 261 16.09 -0.85 12.15
C GLY A 261 16.11 -0.14 10.79
N LEU A 262 15.24 0.87 10.69
CA LEU A 262 14.92 1.57 9.43
C LEU A 262 16.14 2.17 8.70
N GLN A 263 17.12 2.69 9.45
CA GLN A 263 18.28 3.34 8.85
C GLN A 263 19.26 2.34 8.23
N ASP A 264 19.36 1.14 8.79
CA ASP A 264 20.15 0.05 8.22
C ASP A 264 19.44 -0.51 6.98
N TRP A 265 18.13 -0.79 7.10
CA TRP A 265 17.28 -1.20 5.97
C TRP A 265 17.44 -0.26 4.78
N ALA A 266 17.38 1.06 5.00
CA ALA A 266 17.49 2.05 3.94
C ALA A 266 18.86 2.00 3.22
N GLN A 267 19.95 1.74 3.94
CA GLN A 267 21.29 1.62 3.35
C GLN A 267 21.44 0.36 2.50
N HIS A 268 20.85 -0.76 2.94
CA HIS A 268 20.81 -2.00 2.17
C HIS A 268 19.91 -1.86 0.94
N TYR A 269 18.75 -1.22 1.12
CA TYR A 269 17.77 -1.00 0.07
C TYR A 269 18.33 -0.12 -1.04
N GLU A 270 19.02 0.98 -0.70
CA GLU A 270 19.59 1.92 -1.68
C GLU A 270 20.57 1.23 -2.65
N LYS A 271 21.40 0.30 -2.16
CA LYS A 271 22.30 -0.49 -3.01
C LYS A 271 21.54 -1.34 -4.02
N ARG A 272 20.42 -1.94 -3.60
CA ARG A 272 19.57 -2.75 -4.48
C ARG A 272 18.72 -1.91 -5.41
N LEU A 273 18.31 -0.72 -4.96
CA LEU A 273 17.62 0.28 -5.75
C LEU A 273 18.47 0.70 -6.95
N GLU A 274 19.76 0.98 -6.79
CA GLU A 274 20.64 1.31 -7.91
C GLU A 274 20.68 0.22 -8.98
N THR A 275 20.73 -1.05 -8.56
CA THR A 275 20.68 -2.20 -9.47
C THR A 275 19.34 -2.25 -10.20
N PHE A 276 18.24 -2.13 -9.47
CA PHE A 276 16.89 -2.14 -10.04
C PHE A 276 16.66 -1.00 -11.03
N LEU A 277 17.05 0.23 -10.69
CA LEU A 277 16.90 1.39 -11.56
C LEU A 277 17.72 1.26 -12.86
N GLY A 278 18.93 0.69 -12.77
CA GLY A 278 19.74 0.39 -13.94
C GLY A 278 19.04 -0.58 -14.89
N VAL A 279 18.47 -1.66 -14.35
CA VAL A 279 17.71 -2.65 -15.12
C VAL A 279 16.42 -2.04 -15.68
N LEU A 280 15.63 -1.37 -14.86
CA LEU A 280 14.37 -0.74 -15.26
C LEU A 280 14.59 0.25 -16.42
N LYS A 281 15.62 1.08 -16.35
CA LYS A 281 15.97 2.00 -17.44
C LYS A 281 16.28 1.27 -18.75
N GLN A 282 17.02 0.15 -18.70
CA GLN A 282 17.30 -0.65 -19.90
C GLN A 282 16.00 -1.23 -20.49
N ARG A 283 15.08 -1.70 -19.64
CA ARG A 283 13.78 -2.22 -20.07
C ARG A 283 12.90 -1.14 -20.69
N GLU A 284 12.87 0.04 -20.10
CA GLU A 284 12.23 1.23 -20.67
C GLU A 284 12.80 1.57 -22.05
N ASP A 285 14.13 1.64 -22.19
CA ASP A 285 14.80 1.96 -23.47
C ASP A 285 14.42 0.95 -24.56
N VAL A 286 14.43 -0.35 -24.24
CA VAL A 286 14.01 -1.41 -25.18
C VAL A 286 12.55 -1.24 -25.58
N ALA A 287 11.65 -1.01 -24.62
CA ALA A 287 10.21 -0.88 -24.90
C ALA A 287 9.88 0.39 -25.70
N ILE A 288 10.58 1.51 -25.43
CA ILE A 288 10.45 2.76 -26.17
C ILE A 288 10.96 2.62 -27.60
N ASN A 289 12.13 2.00 -27.79
CA ASN A 289 12.68 1.73 -29.12
C ASN A 289 11.80 0.81 -29.97
N ARG A 290 11.02 -0.07 -29.32
CA ARG A 290 10.02 -0.92 -29.98
C ARG A 290 8.67 -0.23 -30.21
N GLY A 291 8.49 1.00 -29.74
CA GLY A 291 7.21 1.73 -29.82
C GLY A 291 6.12 1.17 -28.90
N ILE A 292 6.46 0.32 -27.93
CA ILE A 292 5.52 -0.23 -26.95
C ILE A 292 5.19 0.83 -25.89
N LEU A 293 6.19 1.63 -25.51
CA LEU A 293 6.09 2.74 -24.57
C LEU A 293 6.55 4.04 -25.24
N THR A 294 6.24 5.15 -24.58
CA THR A 294 6.75 6.49 -24.90
C THR A 294 7.55 7.01 -23.71
N GLU A 295 8.29 8.10 -23.89
CA GLU A 295 9.10 8.73 -22.83
C GLU A 295 8.28 9.11 -21.58
N GLU A 296 6.98 9.39 -21.72
CA GLU A 296 6.08 9.71 -20.59
C GLU A 296 5.75 8.52 -19.68
N HIS A 297 6.11 7.31 -20.09
CA HIS A 297 5.91 6.07 -19.34
C HIS A 297 7.12 5.66 -18.52
N ARG A 298 8.25 6.40 -18.61
CA ARG A 298 9.45 6.09 -17.83
C ARG A 298 9.16 6.24 -16.34
N LEU A 299 9.59 5.24 -15.58
CA LEU A 299 9.48 5.15 -14.13
C LEU A 299 10.84 5.37 -13.45
N SER A 300 11.94 4.97 -14.08
CA SER A 300 13.29 4.93 -13.47
C SER A 300 13.72 6.29 -12.89
N ASN A 301 13.57 7.38 -13.64
CA ASN A 301 13.91 8.73 -13.15
C ASN A 301 12.99 9.15 -12.01
N HIS A 302 11.68 8.89 -12.14
CA HIS A 302 10.72 9.24 -11.09
C HIS A 302 10.94 8.47 -9.79
N MET A 303 11.29 7.19 -9.87
CA MET A 303 11.64 6.35 -8.71
C MET A 303 12.90 6.83 -8.01
N ARG A 304 13.93 7.25 -8.78
CA ARG A 304 15.13 7.88 -8.24
C ARG A 304 14.79 9.17 -7.50
N GLU A 305 14.09 10.09 -8.16
CA GLU A 305 13.66 11.36 -7.57
C GLU A 305 12.79 11.15 -6.33
N SER A 306 11.90 10.15 -6.35
CA SER A 306 11.03 9.81 -5.22
C SER A 306 11.82 9.35 -4.00
N TRP A 307 12.87 8.54 -4.20
CA TRP A 307 13.77 8.11 -3.14
C TRP A 307 14.57 9.28 -2.57
N GLU A 308 15.25 10.04 -3.44
CA GLU A 308 16.15 11.15 -3.06
C GLU A 308 15.41 12.29 -2.35
N SER A 309 14.21 12.62 -2.81
CA SER A 309 13.37 13.65 -2.19
C SER A 309 12.69 13.21 -0.89
N GLY A 310 12.62 11.89 -0.64
CA GLY A 310 11.87 11.28 0.44
C GLY A 310 10.37 11.15 0.19
N ASP A 311 9.88 11.37 -1.04
CA ASP A 311 8.48 11.13 -1.42
C ASP A 311 8.10 9.65 -1.29
N PHE A 312 9.07 8.74 -1.49
CA PHE A 312 8.90 7.32 -1.21
C PHE A 312 8.36 7.09 0.21
N TRP A 313 8.93 7.76 1.21
CA TRP A 313 8.53 7.58 2.61
C TRP A 313 7.15 8.16 2.92
N VAL A 314 6.77 9.26 2.27
CA VAL A 314 5.41 9.82 2.38
C VAL A 314 4.40 8.83 1.80
N ASN A 315 4.67 8.29 0.62
CA ASN A 315 3.79 7.34 -0.07
C ASN A 315 3.74 5.99 0.65
N TYR A 316 4.85 5.56 1.25
CA TYR A 316 4.93 4.34 2.05
C TYR A 316 4.09 4.50 3.33
N ALA A 317 4.30 5.56 4.11
CA ALA A 317 3.55 5.80 5.34
C ALA A 317 2.05 5.98 5.10
N ALA A 318 1.66 6.71 4.05
CA ALA A 318 0.26 6.92 3.69
C ALA A 318 -0.51 5.62 3.42
N ARG A 319 0.18 4.56 2.98
CA ARG A 319 -0.41 3.27 2.63
C ARG A 319 -0.27 2.20 3.71
N LYS A 320 0.59 2.38 4.72
CA LYS A 320 0.96 1.33 5.69
C LYS A 320 0.69 1.78 7.12
N SER A 321 -0.47 1.37 7.65
CA SER A 321 -0.96 1.85 8.95
C SER A 321 -0.09 1.48 10.15
N TRP A 322 0.50 0.28 10.15
CA TRP A 322 1.37 -0.19 11.23
C TRP A 322 2.79 0.38 11.16
N ALA A 323 3.29 0.68 9.95
CA ALA A 323 4.60 1.31 9.78
C ALA A 323 4.59 2.83 9.97
N PHE A 324 3.40 3.45 9.99
CA PHE A 324 3.21 4.90 9.98
C PHE A 324 4.05 5.60 11.04
N ASP A 325 4.00 5.17 12.30
CA ASP A 325 4.66 5.87 13.40
C ASP A 325 6.19 5.86 13.24
N MET A 326 6.77 4.69 12.93
CA MET A 326 8.20 4.55 12.71
C MET A 326 8.67 5.43 11.54
N VAL A 327 7.98 5.36 10.39
CA VAL A 327 8.36 6.10 9.18
C VAL A 327 8.14 7.59 9.34
N TYR A 328 7.03 8.00 9.97
CA TYR A 328 6.70 9.41 10.16
C TYR A 328 7.80 10.14 10.93
N TRP A 329 8.15 9.63 12.12
CA TRP A 329 9.15 10.28 12.96
C TRP A 329 10.55 10.22 12.39
N ALA A 330 10.90 9.14 11.67
CA ALA A 330 12.24 8.99 11.13
C ALA A 330 12.48 9.71 9.80
N LYS A 331 11.47 9.83 8.94
CA LYS A 331 11.64 10.26 7.54
C LYS A 331 10.73 11.41 7.10
N ILE A 332 9.61 11.67 7.79
CA ILE A 332 8.61 12.68 7.37
C ILE A 332 8.67 13.93 8.23
N ASP A 333 8.64 13.80 9.56
CA ASP A 333 8.50 14.93 10.49
C ASP A 333 9.52 16.04 10.22
N LYS A 334 10.82 15.71 10.35
CA LYS A 334 11.91 16.68 10.14
C LYS A 334 11.94 17.25 8.72
N ARG A 335 11.50 16.48 7.72
CA ARG A 335 11.44 16.95 6.31
C ARG A 335 10.46 18.12 6.15
N PHE A 336 9.32 18.07 6.83
CA PHE A 336 8.26 19.08 6.66
C PHE A 336 8.25 20.18 7.72
N PHE A 337 8.80 19.91 8.90
CA PHE A 337 8.74 20.80 10.07
C PHE A 337 10.12 21.22 10.60
N GLY A 338 11.21 20.76 9.98
CA GLY A 338 12.57 21.11 10.39
C GLY A 338 13.01 20.41 11.68
N ASP A 339 14.10 20.87 12.28
CA ASP A 339 14.51 20.40 13.60
C ASP A 339 13.52 20.85 14.69
N GLY A 340 13.38 20.04 15.74
CA GLY A 340 12.51 20.34 16.88
C GLY A 340 12.19 19.11 17.70
N ASP A 341 11.59 19.34 18.86
CA ASP A 341 11.12 18.29 19.77
C ASP A 341 9.58 18.16 19.76
N LEU A 342 9.05 17.33 20.65
CA LEU A 342 7.62 17.08 20.72
C LEU A 342 6.81 18.32 21.17
N GLU A 343 7.41 19.21 21.97
CA GLU A 343 6.76 20.45 22.41
C GLU A 343 6.68 21.44 21.25
N ASP A 344 7.73 21.53 20.42
CA ASP A 344 7.67 22.30 19.17
C ASP A 344 6.54 21.81 18.26
N ARG A 345 6.39 20.48 18.14
CA ARG A 345 5.31 19.86 17.36
C ARG A 345 3.93 20.12 17.94
N LEU A 346 3.81 20.16 19.27
CA LEU A 346 2.54 20.45 19.94
C LEU A 346 2.04 21.87 19.63
N GLN A 347 2.94 22.84 19.43
CA GLN A 347 2.58 24.21 19.04
C GLN A 347 2.02 24.32 17.62
N LEU A 348 2.28 23.32 16.77
CA LEU A 348 1.80 23.29 15.38
C LEU A 348 0.37 22.73 15.23
N LEU A 349 -0.18 22.12 16.29
CA LEU A 349 -1.57 21.65 16.33
C LEU A 349 -2.55 22.83 16.38
N THR A 350 -3.81 22.59 15.99
CA THR A 350 -4.88 23.55 16.27
C THR A 350 -5.22 23.58 17.76
N GLU A 351 -5.92 24.62 18.21
CA GLU A 351 -6.42 24.71 19.60
C GLU A 351 -7.33 23.52 19.93
N GLU A 352 -8.30 23.21 19.06
CA GLU A 352 -9.18 22.05 19.18
C GLU A 352 -8.40 20.72 19.26
N GLU A 353 -7.37 20.53 18.44
CA GLU A 353 -6.55 19.32 18.45
C GLU A 353 -5.79 19.16 19.78
N ARG A 354 -5.31 20.27 20.37
CA ARG A 354 -4.67 20.28 21.70
C ARG A 354 -5.66 20.00 22.82
N ASP A 355 -6.81 20.67 22.81
CA ASP A 355 -7.83 20.55 23.86
C ASP A 355 -8.39 19.13 23.96
N HIS A 356 -8.52 18.42 22.82
CA HIS A 356 -8.99 17.04 22.79
C HIS A 356 -7.91 16.00 23.17
N MET A 357 -6.63 16.36 23.13
CA MET A 357 -5.52 15.41 23.23
C MET A 357 -5.50 14.66 24.58
N ASP A 358 -5.63 15.38 25.69
CA ASP A 358 -5.57 14.75 27.02
C ASP A 358 -6.75 13.80 27.22
N GLY A 359 -7.96 14.20 26.82
CA GLY A 359 -9.14 13.33 26.85
C GLY A 359 -8.97 12.07 25.99
N PHE A 360 -8.37 12.22 24.80
CA PHE A 360 -8.02 11.09 23.93
C PHE A 360 -7.05 10.14 24.63
N ILE A 361 -5.96 10.64 25.21
CA ILE A 361 -4.96 9.82 25.91
C ILE A 361 -5.59 9.06 27.09
N TRP A 362 -6.38 9.75 27.92
CA TRP A 362 -7.08 9.12 29.05
C TRP A 362 -7.99 7.98 28.58
N ARG A 363 -8.75 8.18 27.50
CA ARG A 363 -9.57 7.13 26.91
C ARG A 363 -8.72 5.95 26.44
N LYS A 364 -7.64 6.19 25.67
CA LYS A 364 -6.79 5.10 25.16
C LYS A 364 -6.12 4.29 26.28
N LEU A 365 -5.72 4.94 27.37
CA LEU A 365 -5.17 4.26 28.54
C LEU A 365 -6.21 3.39 29.25
N ALA A 366 -7.46 3.85 29.35
CA ALA A 366 -8.56 3.05 29.89
C ALA A 366 -8.86 1.84 29.00
N GLU A 367 -8.98 2.04 27.68
CA GLU A 367 -9.21 0.97 26.70
C GLU A 367 -8.11 -0.10 26.74
N LYS A 368 -6.84 0.32 26.83
CA LYS A 368 -5.70 -0.59 26.98
C LYS A 368 -5.81 -1.47 28.23
N LYS A 369 -6.34 -0.94 29.34
CA LYS A 369 -6.52 -1.68 30.59
C LYS A 369 -7.68 -2.67 30.50
N GLU A 370 -8.77 -2.29 29.84
CA GLU A 370 -9.97 -3.14 29.69
C GLU A 370 -9.73 -4.35 28.77
N ARG A 371 -8.90 -4.18 27.73
CA ARG A 371 -8.57 -5.23 26.74
C ARG A 371 -9.77 -5.85 26.02
N THR A 372 -10.85 -5.10 25.83
CA THR A 372 -12.08 -5.58 25.18
C THR A 372 -12.05 -5.34 23.67
N LEU A 373 -12.61 -6.29 22.90
CA LEU A 373 -12.96 -6.07 21.50
C LEU A 373 -14.35 -5.45 21.42
N THR A 374 -14.51 -4.43 20.58
CA THR A 374 -15.79 -3.74 20.36
C THR A 374 -16.41 -4.21 19.05
N ASP A 375 -17.68 -4.58 19.09
CA ASP A 375 -18.51 -4.77 17.91
C ASP A 375 -19.07 -3.37 17.55
N TRP A 376 -18.49 -2.73 16.54
CA TRP A 376 -18.82 -1.33 16.22
C TRP A 376 -20.24 -1.20 15.71
N SER A 377 -21.08 -0.45 16.42
CA SER A 377 -22.24 0.19 15.80
C SER A 377 -21.79 1.43 15.01
N ASP A 378 -22.45 1.74 13.89
CA ASP A 378 -22.08 2.89 13.04
C ASP A 378 -22.05 4.21 13.81
N ILE A 379 -22.95 4.36 14.80
CA ILE A 379 -23.05 5.56 15.65
C ILE A 379 -21.85 5.66 16.60
N GLU A 380 -21.47 4.57 17.27
CA GLU A 380 -20.41 4.57 18.27
C GLU A 380 -19.02 4.76 17.64
N ALA A 381 -18.77 4.11 16.52
CA ALA A 381 -17.55 4.29 15.74
C ALA A 381 -17.41 5.73 15.24
N THR A 382 -18.47 6.30 14.68
CA THR A 382 -18.46 7.71 14.21
C THR A 382 -18.22 8.68 15.35
N ARG A 383 -18.86 8.46 16.51
CA ARG A 383 -18.65 9.27 17.72
C ARG A 383 -17.19 9.25 18.17
N ILE A 384 -16.59 8.06 18.24
CA ILE A 384 -15.19 7.86 18.64
C ILE A 384 -14.21 8.44 17.61
N ALA A 385 -14.49 8.29 16.33
CA ALA A 385 -13.67 8.84 15.25
C ALA A 385 -13.67 10.39 15.25
N THR A 386 -14.84 11.01 15.46
CA THR A 386 -15.00 12.47 15.41
C THR A 386 -14.67 13.19 16.71
N GLY A 387 -14.41 12.47 17.80
CA GLY A 387 -14.11 13.08 19.11
C GLY A 387 -15.28 13.84 19.74
N ARG A 388 -16.50 13.75 19.18
CA ARG A 388 -17.71 14.38 19.72
C ARG A 388 -18.26 13.53 20.85
N THR A 389 -18.41 14.08 22.06
CA THR A 389 -19.06 13.40 23.20
C THR A 389 -20.56 13.33 23.05
#